data_AF-A0A534K226-F1
#
_entry.id   AF-A0A534K226-F1
#
_cell.length_a   1.000
_cell.length_b   1.000
_cell.length_c   1.000
_cell.angle_alpha   90.00
_cell.angle_beta   90.00
_cell.angle_gamma   90.00
#
_symmetry.space_group_name_H-M   'P 1'
#
loop_
_entity.id
_entity.type
_entity.pdbx_description
1 polymer ?
#
loop_
_entity_poly.entity_id
_entity_poly.type
_entity_poly.pdbx_seq_one_letter_code
_entity_poly.pdbx_strand_id
1 'polypeptide(L)' 'MAEQEEERIMVVPLRAAWAASRTKRTPRAIKAIREHVQRHLKPDRIFIDDVLNEYLWKRGREHPPRRIRIKAIKF' A
#
# COMPACT_ATOMS: atom_id res chain seq x y z
N MET A 1 -5.33 -22.32 19.92
CA MET A 1 -5.51 -20.87 19.79
C MET A 1 -5.40 -20.57 18.31
N ALA A 2 -6.50 -20.14 17.69
CA ALA A 2 -6.58 -20.03 16.23
C ALA A 2 -5.70 -18.87 15.77
N GLU A 3 -4.56 -19.22 15.17
CA GLU A 3 -3.77 -18.33 14.32
C GLU A 3 -4.62 -18.13 13.07
N GLN A 4 -5.50 -17.13 13.11
CA GLN A 4 -6.29 -16.77 11.95
C GLN A 4 -5.34 -16.14 10.94
N GLU A 5 -4.95 -16.91 9.92
CA GLU A 5 -4.48 -16.35 8.66
C GLU A 5 -5.59 -15.44 8.12
N GLU A 6 -5.58 -14.18 8.55
CA GLU A 6 -6.52 -13.19 8.07
C GLU A 6 -6.04 -12.70 6.71
N GLU A 7 -6.34 -13.50 5.69
CA GLU A 7 -6.26 -13.05 4.31
C GLU A 7 -7.37 -12.02 4.06
N ARG A 8 -6.98 -10.77 3.82
CA ARG A 8 -7.93 -9.69 3.50
C ARG A 8 -7.54 -9.04 2.20
N ILE A 9 -8.47 -9.05 1.25
CA ILE A 9 -8.38 -8.24 0.03
C ILE A 9 -8.97 -6.87 0.33
N MET A 10 -8.15 -5.83 0.26
CA MET A 10 -8.59 -4.46 0.50
C MET A 10 -8.21 -3.51 -0.63
N VAL A 11 -9.05 -2.50 -0.83
CA VAL A 11 -8.82 -1.44 -1.81
C VAL A 11 -8.23 -0.24 -1.07
N VAL A 12 -6.96 0.06 -1.32
CA VAL A 12 -6.29 1.23 -0.74
C VAL A 12 -6.52 2.45 -1.63
N PRO A 13 -7.18 3.51 -1.13
CA PRO A 13 -7.26 4.77 -1.85
C PRO A 13 -5.95 5.56 -1.71
N LEU A 14 -5.29 5.85 -2.82
CA LEU A 14 -4.02 6.58 -2.87
C LEU A 14 -4.21 8.09 -3.04
N ARG A 15 -5.40 8.62 -2.74
CA ARG A 15 -5.73 10.06 -2.84
C ARG A 15 -4.74 10.93 -2.08
N ALA A 16 -4.25 10.44 -0.93
CA ALA A 16 -3.27 11.15 -0.10
C ALA A 16 -1.93 11.36 -0.81
N ALA A 17 -1.57 10.49 -1.76
CA ALA A 17 -0.36 10.66 -2.56
C ALA A 17 -0.46 11.85 -3.52
N TRP A 18 -1.65 12.16 -4.03
CA TRP A 18 -1.87 13.25 -5.00
C TRP A 18 -1.81 14.64 -4.38
N ALA A 19 -1.97 14.75 -3.06
CA ALA A 19 -1.74 15.98 -2.30
C ALA A 19 -0.24 16.34 -2.18
N ALA A 20 0.66 15.38 -2.40
CA ALA A 20 2.09 15.65 -2.38
C ALA A 20 2.58 16.28 -3.70
N SER A 21 3.73 16.96 -3.63
CA SER A 21 4.46 17.45 -4.81
C SER A 21 4.66 16.32 -5.83
N ARG A 22 4.60 16.66 -7.12
CA ARG A 22 4.61 15.71 -8.25
C ARG A 22 5.73 14.67 -8.11
N THR A 23 6.93 15.13 -7.78
CA THR A 23 8.13 14.30 -7.63
C THR A 23 8.13 13.37 -6.41
N LYS A 24 7.18 13.52 -5.48
CA LYS A 24 7.11 12.72 -4.24
C LYS A 24 5.87 11.83 -4.18
N ARG A 25 5.08 11.76 -5.26
CA ARG A 25 3.79 11.05 -5.26
C ARG A 25 3.93 9.54 -5.09
N THR A 26 4.75 8.86 -5.91
CA THR A 26 4.93 7.41 -5.78
C THR A 26 5.53 7.01 -4.42
N PRO A 27 6.59 7.69 -3.91
CA PRO A 27 7.06 7.47 -2.54
C PRO A 27 5.98 7.69 -1.47
N ARG A 28 5.12 8.71 -1.65
CA ARG A 28 4.01 8.96 -0.71
C ARG A 28 2.93 7.90 -0.81
N ALA A 29 2.68 7.34 -1.99
CA ALA A 29 1.73 6.25 -2.19
C ALA A 29 2.14 4.99 -1.40
N ILE A 30 3.42 4.64 -1.42
CA ILE A 30 3.96 3.53 -0.61
C ILE A 30 3.72 3.78 0.89
N LYS A 31 3.99 5.01 1.37
CA LYS A 31 3.70 5.37 2.76
C LYS A 31 2.21 5.29 3.08
N ALA A 32 1.34 5.74 2.18
CA ALA A 32 -0.10 5.67 2.36
C ALA A 32 -0.61 4.21 2.44
N ILE A 33 0.00 3.28 1.69
CA ILE A 33 -0.31 1.85 1.80
C ILE A 33 0.09 1.32 3.18
N ARG A 34 1.30 1.64 3.64
CA ARG A 34 1.75 1.26 5.00
C ARG A 34 0.81 1.78 6.08
N GLU A 35 0.45 3.06 6.03
CA GLU A 35 -0.48 3.68 6.97
C GLU A 35 -1.87 3.01 6.93
N HIS A 36 -2.36 2.66 5.73
CA HIS A 36 -3.66 2.01 5.58
C HIS A 36 -3.66 0.60 6.17
N VAL A 37 -2.62 -0.20 5.86
CA VAL A 37 -2.45 -1.54 6.42
C VAL A 37 -2.30 -1.48 7.94
N GLN A 38 -1.49 -0.55 8.45
CA GLN A 38 -1.27 -0.36 9.89
C GLN A 38 -2.56 -0.04 10.65
N ARG A 39 -3.44 0.80 10.07
CA ARG A 39 -4.71 1.17 10.70
C ARG A 39 -5.70 0.00 10.82
N HIS A 40 -5.74 -0.90 9.84
CA HIS A 40 -6.75 -1.96 9.78
C HIS A 40 -6.27 -3.28 10.38
N LEU A 41 -5.03 -3.68 10.12
CA LEU A 41 -4.49 -4.99 10.52
C LEU A 41 -3.63 -4.92 11.79
N LYS A 42 -3.19 -3.72 12.18
CA LYS A 42 -2.26 -3.45 13.28
C LYS A 42 -1.10 -4.47 13.35
N PRO A 43 -0.32 -4.64 12.26
CA PRO A 43 0.81 -5.57 12.25
C PRO A 43 2.03 -4.96 12.95
N ASP A 44 2.86 -5.80 13.55
CA ASP A 44 4.13 -5.38 14.16
C ASP A 44 5.21 -5.05 13.11
N ARG A 45 5.21 -5.78 11.98
CA ARG A 45 6.11 -5.55 10.84
C ARG A 45 5.34 -5.61 9.53
N ILE A 46 5.73 -4.74 8.58
CA ILE A 46 5.11 -4.64 7.25
C ILE A 46 6.16 -4.94 6.19
N PHE A 47 5.97 -6.06 5.51
CA PHE A 47 6.67 -6.40 4.27
C PHE A 47 5.80 -6.02 3.08
N ILE A 48 6.43 -5.50 2.03
CA ILE A 48 5.76 -5.13 0.78
C ILE A 48 6.46 -5.93 -0.31
N ASP A 49 5.69 -6.70 -1.08
CA ASP A 49 6.23 -7.42 -2.22
C ASP A 49 6.80 -6.47 -3.28
N ASP A 50 7.88 -6.90 -3.91
CA ASP A 50 8.52 -6.15 -5.00
C ASP A 50 7.56 -5.95 -6.17
N VAL A 51 6.72 -6.93 -6.48
CA VAL A 51 5.70 -6.84 -7.53
C VAL A 51 4.75 -5.66 -7.29
N LEU A 52 4.36 -5.43 -6.03
CA LEU A 52 3.51 -4.30 -5.67
C LEU A 52 4.25 -2.97 -5.86
N ASN A 53 5.53 -2.94 -5.48
CA ASN A 53 6.38 -1.77 -5.66
C ASN A 53 6.58 -1.46 -7.15
N GLU A 54 6.97 -2.42 -7.97
CA GLU A 54 7.13 -2.26 -9.42
C GLU A 54 5.83 -1.77 -10.08
N TYR A 55 4.68 -2.31 -9.67
CA TYR A 55 3.38 -1.86 -10.17
C TYR A 55 3.10 -0.38 -9.81
N LEU A 56 3.46 0.06 -8.61
CA LEU A 56 3.37 1.46 -8.20
C LEU A 56 4.29 2.37 -9.03
N TRP A 57 5.49 1.89 -9.36
CA TRP A 57 6.50 2.62 -10.14
C TRP A 57 6.36 2.49 -11.66
N LYS A 58 5.45 1.65 -12.17
CA LYS A 58 5.24 1.41 -13.62
C LYS A 58 5.01 2.68 -14.45
N ARG A 59 4.41 3.72 -13.85
CA ARG A 59 4.16 5.03 -14.49
C ARG A 59 5.14 6.12 -14.04
N GLY A 60 6.27 5.72 -13.45
CA GLY A 60 7.28 6.61 -12.90
C GLY A 60 6.91 7.20 -11.55
N ARG A 61 7.66 8.22 -11.15
CA ARG A 61 7.59 8.82 -9.80
C ARG A 61 6.39 9.76 -9.60
N GLU A 62 5.83 10.27 -10.69
CA GLU A 62 4.82 11.34 -10.66
C GLU A 62 3.37 10.84 -10.78
N HIS A 63 3.17 9.63 -11.29
CA HIS A 63 1.86 9.12 -11.67
C HIS A 63 1.50 7.79 -11.00
N PRO A 64 1.47 7.72 -9.65
CA PRO A 64 0.99 6.52 -8.98
C PRO A 64 -0.50 6.30 -9.29
N PRO A 65 -0.98 5.04 -9.28
CA PRO A 65 -2.39 4.73 -9.39
C PRO A 65 -3.22 5.44 -8.32
N ARG A 66 -4.50 5.75 -8.61
CA ARG A 66 -5.41 6.40 -7.65
C ARG A 66 -6.01 5.44 -6.64
N ARG A 67 -6.17 4.17 -7.02
CA ARG A 67 -6.67 3.08 -6.17
C ARG A 67 -5.86 1.83 -6.50
N ILE A 68 -5.56 1.03 -5.49
CA ILE A 68 -4.88 -0.25 -5.67
C ILE A 68 -5.58 -1.32 -4.84
N ARG A 69 -5.80 -2.49 -5.43
CA ARG A 69 -6.28 -3.67 -4.72
C ARG A 69 -5.06 -4.43 -4.25
N ILE A 70 -4.96 -4.65 -2.96
CA ILE A 70 -3.89 -5.45 -2.35
C ILE A 70 -4.50 -6.64 -1.63
N LYS A 71 -3.80 -7.77 -1.69
CA LYS A 71 -4.01 -8.89 -0.76
C LYS A 71 -3.06 -8.65 0.40
N ALA A 72 -3.60 -8.51 1.60
CA ALA A 72 -2.81 -8.48 2.82
C ALA A 72 -2.96 -9.84 3.50
N ILE A 73 -1.84 -10.44 3.87
CA ILE A 73 -1.78 -11.69 4.61
C ILE A 73 -1.13 -11.35 5.93
N LYS A 74 -1.84 -11.60 7.03
CA LYS A 74 -1.28 -11.54 8.37
C LYS A 74 -0.91 -12.95 8.78
N PHE A 75 0.38 -13.17 8.89
CA PHE A 75 0.98 -14.35 9.51
C PHE A 75 1.56 -13.96 10.87
#